data_AF-A0A7X8CVR8-F1
#
_entry.id   AF-A0A7X8CVR8-F1
#
_cell.length_a   1.000
_cell.length_b   1.000
_cell.length_c   1.000
_cell.angle_alpha   90.00
_cell.angle_beta   90.00
_cell.angle_gamma   90.00
#
_symmetry.space_group_name_H-M   'P 1'
#
loop_
_entity.id
_entity.type
_entity.pdbx_description
1 polymer ?
#
loop_
_entity_poly.entity_id
_entity_poly.type
_entity_poly.pdbx_seq_one_letter_code
_entity_poly.pdbx_strand_id
1 'polypeptide(L)'
;MIERLGGVDTSYGGVGINGHIAFNEPPEPGGDPTVEEFAALPTRCLDLTRESRTINSVTAAGGCIDRIPRRCVTVGMKEILGARRLRFYMNREWQKGIVRKLLHGGVSPRVPASLLALHPDAKLTITRTVAEPPMGRLR
;
A
#
# COMPACT_ATOMS: atom_id res chain seq x y z
N MET A 1 -20.34 -4.18 -9.69
CA MET A 1 -20.40 -2.99 -10.57
C MET A 1 -19.18 -2.90 -11.49
N ILE A 2 -17.95 -2.98 -10.97
CA ILE A 2 -16.69 -2.93 -11.75
C ILE A 2 -16.69 -3.93 -12.91
N GLU A 3 -16.98 -5.20 -12.66
CA GLU A 3 -17.00 -6.25 -13.70
C GLU A 3 -18.03 -5.96 -14.80
N ARG A 4 -19.21 -5.47 -14.42
CA ARG A 4 -20.27 -5.07 -15.37
C ARG A 4 -19.89 -3.90 -16.27
N LEU A 5 -18.93 -3.07 -15.83
CA LEU A 5 -18.38 -1.96 -16.62
C LEU A 5 -17.14 -2.36 -17.43
N GLY A 6 -16.79 -3.65 -17.47
CA GLY A 6 -15.65 -4.15 -18.25
C GLY A 6 -14.31 -4.17 -17.50
N GLY A 7 -14.34 -4.05 -16.17
CA GLY A 7 -13.16 -4.07 -15.31
C GLY A 7 -12.49 -2.70 -15.15
N VAL A 8 -11.42 -2.64 -14.37
CA VAL A 8 -10.65 -1.41 -14.15
C VAL A 8 -9.60 -1.27 -15.25
N ASP A 9 -9.61 -0.18 -16.00
CA ASP A 9 -8.57 0.08 -17.02
C ASP A 9 -7.22 0.43 -16.42
N THR A 10 -7.20 1.22 -15.35
CA THR A 10 -5.95 1.62 -14.69
C THR A 10 -6.18 1.91 -13.22
N SER A 11 -5.32 1.36 -12.38
CA SER A 11 -5.23 1.70 -10.96
C SER A 11 -4.05 2.62 -10.71
N TYR A 12 -4.33 3.77 -10.09
CA TYR A 12 -3.33 4.76 -9.70
C TYR A 12 -3.22 4.79 -8.17
N GLY A 13 -2.01 4.91 -7.65
CA GLY A 13 -1.84 4.94 -6.19
C GLY A 13 -0.47 5.37 -5.71
N GLY A 14 -0.36 5.49 -4.40
CA GLY A 14 0.91 5.62 -3.69
C GLY A 14 1.17 4.38 -2.83
N VAL A 15 2.37 4.34 -2.25
CA VAL A 15 2.79 3.27 -1.33
C VAL A 15 3.01 3.85 0.05
N GLY A 16 2.38 3.25 1.06
CA GLY A 16 2.53 3.61 2.46
C GLY A 16 3.89 3.23 3.05
N ILE A 17 4.19 3.73 4.26
CA ILE A 17 5.50 3.55 4.90
C ILE A 17 5.87 2.07 5.16
N ASN A 18 4.86 1.22 5.37
CA ASN A 18 4.99 -0.23 5.56
C ASN A 18 4.71 -1.04 4.28
N GLY A 19 4.55 -0.37 3.13
CA GLY A 19 4.25 -1.02 1.86
C GLY A 19 2.77 -1.20 1.58
N HIS A 20 1.86 -0.72 2.43
CA HIS A 20 0.42 -0.80 2.16
C HIS A 20 0.02 -0.04 0.88
N ILE A 21 -1.07 -0.49 0.28
CA ILE A 21 -1.80 0.23 -0.78
C ILE A 21 -3.24 0.38 -0.34
N ALA A 22 -3.79 1.60 -0.43
CA ALA A 22 -5.06 1.96 0.21
C ALA A 22 -5.02 1.55 1.69
N PHE A 23 -5.99 0.81 2.22
CA PHE A 23 -5.91 0.23 3.57
C PHE A 23 -5.63 -1.28 3.55
N ASN A 24 -5.02 -1.81 2.49
CA ASN A 24 -4.48 -3.17 2.47
C ASN A 24 -3.12 -3.17 3.17
N GLU A 25 -3.16 -3.26 4.49
CA GLU A 25 -1.99 -3.26 5.37
C GLU A 25 -1.33 -4.63 5.49
N PRO A 26 -0.05 -4.67 5.89
CA PRO A 26 0.59 -5.93 6.29
C PRO A 26 -0.27 -6.67 7.33
N PRO A 27 -0.35 -8.00 7.26
CA PRO A 27 -1.06 -8.79 8.26
C PRO A 27 -0.44 -8.62 9.65
N GLU A 28 -1.26 -8.73 10.68
CA GLU A 28 -0.77 -8.80 12.06
C GLU A 28 0.10 -10.06 12.25
N PRO A 29 1.13 -10.01 13.11
CA PRO A 29 1.99 -11.16 13.37
C PRO A 29 1.20 -12.40 13.80
N GLY A 30 1.56 -13.57 13.23
CA GLY A 30 1.02 -14.86 13.66
C GLY A 30 -0.12 -15.41 12.79
N GLY A 31 -0.54 -14.68 11.75
CA GLY A 31 -1.52 -15.13 10.77
C GLY A 31 -1.21 -14.59 9.38
N ASP A 32 -0.03 -14.91 8.85
CA ASP A 32 0.36 -14.47 7.52
C ASP A 32 -0.46 -15.25 6.48
N PRO A 33 -1.38 -14.62 5.72
CA PRO A 33 -2.02 -15.27 4.59
C PRO A 33 -0.96 -15.62 3.54
N THR A 34 -1.29 -16.54 2.65
CA THR A 34 -0.48 -16.73 1.44
C THR A 34 -0.53 -15.49 0.55
N VAL A 35 0.39 -15.42 -0.42
CA VAL A 35 0.38 -14.34 -1.43
C VAL A 35 -0.94 -14.34 -2.20
N GLU A 36 -1.44 -15.54 -2.54
CA GLU A 36 -2.68 -15.75 -3.28
C GLU A 36 -3.90 -15.31 -2.47
N GLU A 37 -3.95 -15.66 -1.19
CA GLU A 37 -5.03 -15.25 -0.28
C GLU A 37 -5.07 -13.73 -0.11
N PHE A 38 -3.91 -13.11 0.10
CA PHE A 38 -3.84 -11.66 0.23
C PHE A 38 -4.20 -10.95 -1.09
N ALA A 39 -3.76 -11.48 -2.22
CA ALA A 39 -4.10 -10.97 -3.55
C ALA A 39 -5.61 -11.08 -3.86
N ALA A 40 -6.28 -12.09 -3.32
CA ALA A 40 -7.71 -12.33 -3.51
C ALA A 40 -8.62 -11.45 -2.63
N LEU A 41 -8.05 -10.68 -1.69
CA LEU A 41 -8.84 -9.82 -0.79
C LEU A 41 -9.66 -8.78 -1.58
N PRO A 42 -10.99 -8.81 -1.47
CA PRO A 42 -11.86 -7.89 -2.19
C PRO A 42 -11.98 -6.55 -1.45
N THR A 43 -12.68 -5.64 -2.10
CA THR A 43 -13.19 -4.42 -1.49
C THR A 43 -14.02 -4.77 -0.26
N ARG A 44 -13.66 -4.20 0.89
CA ARG A 44 -14.24 -4.59 2.19
C ARG A 44 -14.20 -3.45 3.19
N CYS A 45 -15.07 -3.55 4.20
CA CYS A 45 -14.93 -2.79 5.44
C CYS A 45 -13.90 -3.48 6.34
N LEU A 46 -13.01 -2.71 6.95
CA LEU A 46 -12.02 -3.23 7.90
C LEU A 46 -11.74 -2.22 9.01
N ASP A 47 -11.15 -2.71 10.10
CA ASP A 47 -10.66 -1.89 11.20
C ASP A 47 -9.29 -1.30 10.83
N LEU A 48 -9.13 0.01 11.03
CA LEU A 48 -7.86 0.69 10.79
C LEU A 48 -6.84 0.23 11.83
N THR A 49 -5.65 -0.12 11.37
CA THR A 49 -4.53 -0.47 12.25
C THR A 49 -4.15 0.72 13.13
N ARG A 50 -3.38 0.45 14.19
CA ARG A 50 -2.81 1.50 15.04
C ARG A 50 -1.90 2.43 14.22
N GLU A 51 -1.12 1.88 13.30
CA GLU A 51 -0.19 2.58 12.42
C GLU A 51 -0.94 3.54 11.49
N SER A 52 -1.98 3.08 10.81
CA SER A 52 -2.83 3.94 9.96
C SER A 52 -3.49 5.05 10.77
N ARG A 53 -4.05 4.73 11.94
CA ARG A 53 -4.66 5.77 12.79
C ARG A 53 -3.65 6.81 13.25
N THR A 54 -2.43 6.38 13.56
CA THR A 54 -1.33 7.27 14.00
C THR A 54 -0.85 8.17 12.86
N ILE A 55 -0.60 7.62 11.67
CA ILE A 55 -0.15 8.43 10.52
C ILE A 55 -1.25 9.38 10.05
N ASN A 56 -2.50 8.93 10.03
CA ASN A 56 -3.62 9.77 9.63
C ASN A 56 -3.92 10.87 10.66
N SER A 57 -3.67 10.63 11.96
CA SER A 57 -3.83 11.69 12.95
C SER A 57 -2.87 12.85 12.68
N VAL A 58 -1.60 12.56 12.39
CA VAL A 58 -0.58 13.58 12.08
C VAL A 58 -0.86 14.26 10.73
N THR A 59 -1.24 13.50 9.70
CA THR A 59 -1.36 14.03 8.33
C THR A 59 -2.71 14.68 8.02
N ALA A 60 -3.79 14.31 8.72
CA ALA A 60 -5.15 14.77 8.41
C ALA A 60 -5.90 15.40 9.60
N ALA A 61 -5.42 15.24 10.83
CA ALA A 61 -6.12 15.73 12.04
C ALA A 61 -5.22 16.50 13.02
N GLY A 62 -4.05 16.99 12.57
CA GLY A 62 -3.14 17.79 13.40
C GLY A 62 -2.67 17.08 14.67
N GLY A 63 -2.57 15.75 14.65
CA GLY A 63 -2.21 14.90 15.78
C GLY A 63 -3.40 14.40 16.62
N CYS A 64 -4.63 14.84 16.35
CA CYS A 64 -5.81 14.43 17.11
C CYS A 64 -6.29 13.03 16.70
N ILE A 65 -5.77 12.00 17.35
CA ILE A 65 -6.08 10.59 17.05
C ILE A 65 -7.55 10.22 17.27
N ASP A 66 -8.25 10.92 18.16
CA ASP A 66 -9.67 10.70 18.46
C ASP A 66 -10.58 11.14 17.32
N ARG A 67 -10.09 12.00 16.41
CA ARG A 67 -10.83 12.36 15.18
C ARG A 67 -10.66 11.35 14.05
N ILE A 68 -9.77 10.38 14.19
CA ILE A 68 -9.58 9.34 13.18
C ILE A 68 -10.55 8.18 13.45
N PRO A 69 -11.41 7.82 12.47
CA PRO A 69 -12.33 6.70 12.60
C PRO A 69 -11.63 5.40 12.99
N ARG A 70 -12.40 4.43 13.51
CA ARG A 70 -11.89 3.08 13.79
C ARG A 70 -11.97 2.15 12.59
N ARG A 71 -12.86 2.42 11.63
CA ARG A 71 -13.09 1.57 10.46
C ARG A 71 -13.03 2.39 9.18
N CYS A 72 -12.71 1.72 8.09
CA CYS A 72 -12.73 2.27 6.74
C CYS A 72 -13.29 1.26 5.74
N VAL A 73 -13.65 1.74 4.56
CA VAL A 73 -13.80 0.92 3.36
C VAL A 73 -12.50 1.03 2.56
N THR A 74 -11.97 -0.10 2.09
CA THR A 74 -10.83 -0.12 1.18
C THR A 74 -11.20 -0.80 -0.12
N VAL A 75 -10.63 -0.31 -1.23
CA VAL A 75 -10.51 -1.13 -2.45
C VAL A 75 -9.56 -2.28 -2.13
N GLY A 76 -9.93 -3.51 -2.50
CA GLY A 76 -9.15 -4.70 -2.20
C GLY A 76 -7.98 -4.89 -3.15
N MET A 77 -7.04 -5.75 -2.75
CA MET A 77 -5.96 -6.18 -3.64
C MET A 77 -6.50 -6.86 -4.89
N LYS A 78 -7.64 -7.57 -4.79
CA LYS A 78 -8.30 -8.20 -5.94
C LYS A 78 -8.64 -7.19 -7.02
N GLU A 79 -9.28 -6.08 -6.66
CA GLU A 79 -9.66 -5.06 -7.65
C GLU A 79 -8.45 -4.26 -8.13
N ILE A 80 -7.46 -4.01 -7.26
CA ILE A 80 -6.23 -3.31 -7.63
C ILE A 80 -5.44 -4.14 -8.66
N LEU A 81 -5.14 -5.40 -8.34
CA LEU A 81 -4.37 -6.31 -9.19
C LEU A 81 -5.16 -6.76 -10.44
N GLY A 82 -6.49 -6.69 -10.41
CA GLY A 82 -7.34 -6.98 -11.56
C GLY A 82 -7.43 -5.85 -12.59
N ALA A 83 -6.82 -4.69 -12.33
CA ALA A 83 -6.82 -3.58 -13.28
C ALA A 83 -5.88 -3.87 -14.46
N ARG A 84 -6.23 -3.47 -15.69
CA ARG A 84 -5.38 -3.71 -16.88
C ARG A 84 -3.97 -3.12 -16.76
N ARG A 85 -3.82 -2.04 -15.98
CA ARG A 85 -2.56 -1.29 -15.81
C ARG A 85 -2.42 -0.78 -14.38
N LEU A 86 -1.23 -0.89 -13.79
CA LEU A 86 -0.92 -0.34 -12.47
C LEU A 86 0.10 0.79 -12.59
N ARG A 87 -0.20 1.95 -12.00
CA ARG A 87 0.66 3.15 -12.05
C ARG A 87 0.81 3.72 -10.64
N PHE A 88 1.93 3.39 -10.00
CA PHE A 88 2.19 3.75 -8.61
C PHE A 88 3.30 4.77 -8.48
N TYR A 89 3.17 5.69 -7.53
CA TYR A 89 4.06 6.83 -7.40
C TYR A 89 4.63 6.95 -5.99
N MET A 90 5.93 7.24 -5.89
CA MET A 90 6.63 7.47 -4.63
C MET A 90 7.46 8.75 -4.71
N ASN A 91 7.00 9.80 -4.04
CA ASN A 91 7.55 11.16 -4.10
C ASN A 91 7.76 11.82 -2.73
N ARG A 92 7.74 11.04 -1.64
CA ARG A 92 7.95 11.54 -0.27
C ARG A 92 9.29 11.04 0.27
N GLU A 93 10.05 11.89 0.95
CA GLU A 93 11.39 11.53 1.45
C GLU A 93 11.39 10.30 2.37
N TRP A 94 10.35 10.14 3.20
CA TRP A 94 10.20 8.97 4.07
C TRP A 94 10.01 7.66 3.31
N GLN A 95 9.76 7.70 2.00
CA GLN A 95 9.63 6.50 1.15
C GLN A 95 10.97 5.88 0.75
N LYS A 96 12.12 6.52 1.05
CA LYS A 96 13.47 5.98 0.76
C LYS A 96 13.65 4.56 1.33
N GLY A 97 13.09 4.26 2.50
CA GLY A 97 13.17 2.91 3.08
C GLY A 97 12.31 1.89 2.35
N ILE A 98 11.02 2.20 2.16
CA ILE A 98 10.06 1.24 1.62
C ILE A 98 10.29 0.93 0.13
N VAL A 99 10.76 1.89 -0.67
CA VAL A 99 11.08 1.63 -2.10
C VAL A 99 12.13 0.52 -2.25
N ARG A 100 13.08 0.41 -1.32
CA ARG A 100 14.12 -0.63 -1.34
C ARG A 100 13.57 -2.00 -1.00
N LYS A 101 12.66 -2.06 -0.02
CA LYS A 101 11.94 -3.31 0.28
C LYS A 101 11.12 -3.79 -0.93
N LEU A 102 10.53 -2.86 -1.68
CA LEU A 102 9.78 -3.19 -2.90
C LEU A 102 10.67 -3.67 -4.04
N LEU A 103 11.79 -2.98 -4.29
CA LEU A 103 12.64 -3.28 -5.44
C LEU A 103 13.61 -4.45 -5.21
N HIS A 104 13.97 -4.74 -3.96
CA HIS A 104 14.98 -5.74 -3.63
C HIS A 104 14.47 -6.86 -2.71
N GLY A 105 13.25 -6.74 -2.19
CA GLY A 105 12.61 -7.79 -1.40
C GLY A 105 11.85 -8.79 -2.27
N GLY A 106 11.44 -9.91 -1.67
CA GLY A 106 10.53 -10.87 -2.29
C GLY A 106 9.07 -10.40 -2.23
N VAL A 107 8.22 -11.01 -3.07
CA VAL A 107 6.77 -10.82 -3.03
C VAL A 107 6.22 -11.41 -1.73
N SER A 108 5.54 -10.60 -0.92
CA SER A 108 5.01 -11.01 0.38
C SER A 108 3.86 -10.11 0.85
N PRO A 109 2.83 -10.66 1.52
CA PRO A 109 1.80 -9.86 2.20
C PRO A 109 2.36 -8.91 3.27
N ARG A 110 3.56 -9.17 3.80
CA ARG A 110 4.24 -8.28 4.75
C ARG A 110 4.71 -6.96 4.12
N VAL A 111 4.77 -6.91 2.79
CA VAL A 111 5.00 -5.71 2.00
C VAL A 111 3.95 -5.69 0.88
N PRO A 112 2.69 -5.28 1.14
CA PRO A 112 1.58 -5.45 0.19
C PRO A 112 1.85 -4.96 -1.23
N ALA A 113 2.52 -3.82 -1.39
CA ALA A 113 2.89 -3.28 -2.70
C ALA A 113 3.92 -4.14 -3.47
N SER A 114 4.58 -5.11 -2.84
CA SER A 114 5.42 -6.08 -3.54
C SER A 114 4.60 -6.98 -4.47
N LEU A 115 3.31 -7.19 -4.20
CA LEU A 115 2.41 -7.97 -5.06
C LEU A 115 2.18 -7.28 -6.42
N LEU A 116 2.47 -5.99 -6.56
CA LEU A 116 2.45 -5.31 -7.87
C LEU A 116 3.42 -5.97 -8.87
N ALA A 117 4.48 -6.62 -8.41
CA ALA A 117 5.44 -7.34 -9.26
C ALA A 117 4.82 -8.55 -9.98
N LEU A 118 3.68 -9.06 -9.50
CA LEU A 118 2.96 -10.17 -10.14
C LEU A 118 2.14 -9.71 -11.35
N HIS A 119 1.95 -8.40 -11.53
CA HIS A 119 1.07 -7.87 -12.55
C HIS A 119 1.83 -7.58 -13.87
N PRO A 120 1.32 -8.00 -15.04
CA PRO A 120 2.06 -7.92 -16.31
C PRO A 120 2.32 -6.48 -16.81
N ASP A 121 1.51 -5.50 -16.42
CA ASP A 121 1.74 -4.07 -16.71
C ASP A 121 1.69 -3.21 -15.43
N ALA A 122 2.66 -3.41 -14.55
CA ALA A 122 2.89 -2.55 -13.39
C ALA A 122 4.07 -1.60 -13.60
N LYS A 123 3.88 -0.32 -13.26
CA LYS A 123 4.95 0.69 -13.26
C LYS A 123 4.99 1.42 -11.93
N LEU A 124 6.19 1.48 -11.36
CA LEU A 124 6.52 2.30 -10.20
C LEU A 124 7.33 3.50 -10.67
N THR A 125 6.83 4.71 -10.41
CA THR A 125 7.54 5.96 -10.69
C THR A 125 7.99 6.59 -9.39
N ILE A 126 9.29 6.82 -9.27
CA ILE A 126 9.89 7.38 -8.06
C ILE A 126 10.63 8.67 -8.38
N THR A 127 10.64 9.60 -7.43
CA THR A 127 11.47 10.81 -7.53
C THR A 127 12.94 10.48 -7.29
N ARG A 128 13.85 11.33 -7.78
CA ARG A 128 15.29 11.22 -7.53
C ARG A 128 15.60 11.15 -6.03
N THR A 129 14.93 11.97 -5.21
CA THR A 129 15.10 11.99 -3.75
C THR A 129 14.74 10.65 -3.11
N VAL A 130 13.68 9.98 -3.56
CA VAL A 130 13.30 8.64 -3.05
C VAL A 130 14.32 7.56 -3.45
N ALA A 131 14.97 7.72 -4.60
CA ALA A 131 16.01 6.81 -5.08
C ALA A 131 17.31 6.90 -4.26
N GLU A 132 17.54 7.97 -3.49
CA GLU A 132 18.71 8.09 -2.61
C GLU A 132 18.67 7.13 -1.42
N PRO A 133 19.82 6.61 -0.93
CA PRO A 133 19.88 5.75 0.25
C PRO A 133 19.21 6.37 1.50
N PRO A 134 18.50 5.58 2.33
CA PRO A 134 17.93 6.04 3.59
C PRO A 134 19.04 6.14 4.66
N MET A 135 20.06 6.97 4.41
CA MET A 135 21.10 7.26 5.40
C MET A 135 20.70 8.53 6.15
N GLY A 136 19.98 8.35 7.24
CA GLY A 136 19.93 9.36 8.30
C GLY A 136 21.15 9.22 9.20
N ARG A 137 21.67 10.34 9.72
CA ARG A 137 22.37 10.28 11.01
C ARG A 137 21.29 10.33 12.07
N LEU A 138 21.16 9.28 12.89
CA LEU A 138 20.46 9.40 14.16
C LEU A 138 21.20 10.52 14.92
N ARG A 139 20.48 11.59 15.25
CA ARG A 139 20.99 12.64 16.14
C ARG A 139 20.62 12.27 17.56
#